data_AF-A0A3D4JJW7-F1
#
_entry.id   AF-A0A3D4JJW7-F1
#
_cell.length_a   1.000
_cell.length_b   1.000
_cell.length_c   1.000
_cell.angle_alpha   90.00
_cell.angle_beta   90.00
_cell.angle_gamma   90.00
#
_symmetry.space_group_name_H-M   'P 1'
#
loop_
_entity.id
_entity.type
_entity.pdbx_description
1 polymer ?
#
loop_
_entity_poly.entity_id
_entity_poly.type
_entity_poly.pdbx_seq_one_letter_code
_entity_poly.pdbx_strand_id
1 'polypeptide(L)'
;MMKYSEHEIKVVIGASYGDEGKGLMTDCFCRNALEQEKNCITVLHNGGAQRGHTVSVKNGIRHVFHHLSSGTFAHSDTYFADTFIINPMVFADEHSFLLPDTKIYCSPECRWSTPFDMMINQIAEDSRGENRHGSCGFGIWETIVRYDNSKTVSFHEFISMNVYEKTAYLKNIRDSYMPLRFQQLNIKQISDEWHEIIKNDSIIENFIADCEYFAANTIITDSSILEKYPFIVFEGAQGLLLSQDSGKNEKYTTPSFTGAENPVRMIKNLSGKINTEVCYITRSYLTRHGAGLFEDECPKNEINPDMIDMTNVPNNYQGTLRYGKLDIKKLLKRINDDFAAFRAVSNAEMSVAVTHLNETDGMIAAPDGYVSIQNIGIDKLYCSYNEFEFNANPTT
;
A
#
# COMPACT_ATOMS: atom_id res chain seq x y z
N MET A 1 -1.50 26.37 18.88
CA MET A 1 -2.55 25.37 18.55
C MET A 1 -2.38 24.19 19.50
N MET A 2 -3.46 23.66 20.07
CA MET A 2 -3.40 22.59 21.07
C MET A 2 -3.04 21.25 20.42
N LYS A 3 -2.03 20.56 20.96
CA LYS A 3 -1.71 19.15 20.68
C LYS A 3 -2.54 18.27 21.60
N TYR A 4 -2.85 17.04 21.19
CA TYR A 4 -3.46 16.07 22.10
C TYR A 4 -2.44 15.58 23.14
N SER A 5 -2.91 15.31 24.36
CA SER A 5 -2.08 14.77 25.44
C SER A 5 -1.97 13.25 25.41
N GLU A 6 -2.85 12.58 24.66
CA GLU A 6 -2.91 11.14 24.47
C GLU A 6 -3.28 10.81 23.03
N HIS A 7 -2.61 9.80 22.46
CA HIS A 7 -2.84 9.26 21.13
C HIS A 7 -3.17 7.77 21.23
N GLU A 8 -4.27 7.36 20.62
CA GLU A 8 -4.56 5.97 20.31
C GLU A 8 -4.10 5.69 18.88
N ILE A 9 -3.17 4.75 18.73
CA ILE A 9 -2.52 4.45 17.46
C ILE A 9 -2.87 3.02 17.05
N LYS A 10 -3.32 2.86 15.81
CA LYS A 10 -3.49 1.55 15.17
C LYS A 10 -2.46 1.42 14.07
N VAL A 11 -1.77 0.29 13.98
CA VAL A 11 -0.82 -0.01 12.90
C VAL A 11 -1.28 -1.27 12.19
N VAL A 12 -1.59 -1.16 10.90
CA VAL A 12 -2.11 -2.25 10.08
C VAL A 12 -1.01 -2.78 9.15
N ILE A 13 -0.58 -4.02 9.37
CA ILE A 13 0.54 -4.65 8.64
C ILE A 13 0.09 -5.97 8.00
N GLY A 14 0.39 -6.18 6.73
CA GLY A 14 0.16 -7.46 6.06
C GLY A 14 1.22 -8.47 6.47
N ALA A 15 0.85 -9.59 7.07
CA ALA A 15 1.79 -10.54 7.67
C ALA A 15 2.49 -11.45 6.65
N SER A 16 2.10 -11.39 5.37
CA SER A 16 2.54 -12.30 4.31
C SER A 16 2.90 -11.55 3.03
N TYR A 17 2.34 -11.91 1.87
CA TYR A 17 2.72 -11.38 0.56
C TYR A 17 1.82 -10.23 0.06
N GLY A 18 0.95 -9.66 0.90
CA GLY A 18 -0.03 -8.66 0.46
C GLY A 18 -1.44 -9.24 0.28
N ASP A 19 -2.37 -8.34 -0.08
CA ASP A 19 -3.79 -8.64 -0.33
C ASP A 19 -4.55 -9.31 0.82
N GLU A 20 -4.10 -9.15 2.07
CA GLU A 20 -4.70 -9.82 3.24
C GLU A 20 -5.95 -9.13 3.79
N GLY A 21 -6.39 -8.00 3.21
CA GLY A 21 -7.55 -7.23 3.70
C GLY A 21 -7.20 -6.05 4.61
N LYS A 22 -6.05 -5.41 4.38
CA LYS A 22 -5.61 -4.21 5.13
C LYS A 22 -6.58 -3.04 5.03
N GLY A 23 -7.13 -2.80 3.84
CA GLY A 23 -8.16 -1.77 3.64
C GLY A 23 -9.36 -1.95 4.57
N LEU A 24 -9.88 -3.17 4.65
CA LEU A 24 -11.03 -3.49 5.51
C LEU A 24 -10.73 -3.24 6.99
N MET A 25 -9.53 -3.56 7.46
CA MET A 25 -9.17 -3.39 8.88
C MET A 25 -8.94 -1.92 9.21
N THR A 26 -8.29 -1.17 8.31
CA THR A 26 -8.14 0.28 8.46
C THR A 26 -9.50 0.97 8.48
N ASP A 27 -10.40 0.66 7.56
CA ASP A 27 -11.78 1.16 7.55
C ASP A 27 -12.51 0.80 8.86
N CYS A 28 -12.39 -0.44 9.33
CA CYS A 28 -12.96 -0.88 10.61
C CYS A 28 -12.43 -0.06 11.80
N PHE A 29 -11.12 0.17 11.89
CA PHE A 29 -10.55 1.01 12.96
C PHE A 29 -11.03 2.46 12.88
N CYS A 30 -11.11 3.02 11.67
CA CYS A 30 -11.60 4.39 11.47
C CYS A 30 -13.08 4.51 11.84
N ARG A 31 -13.93 3.52 11.49
CA ARG A 31 -15.34 3.47 11.91
C ARG A 31 -15.49 3.41 13.42
N ASN A 32 -14.68 2.58 14.10
CA ASN A 32 -14.69 2.51 15.56
C ASN A 32 -14.30 3.85 16.20
N ALA A 33 -13.36 4.60 15.59
CA ALA A 33 -13.00 5.93 16.05
C ALA A 33 -14.14 6.94 15.84
N LEU A 34 -14.79 6.90 14.67
CA LEU A 34 -15.94 7.73 14.34
C LEU A 34 -17.12 7.50 15.29
N GLU A 35 -17.43 6.23 15.61
CA GLU A 35 -18.46 5.85 16.60
C GLU A 35 -18.15 6.35 18.01
N GLN A 36 -16.86 6.54 18.33
CA GLN A 36 -16.38 7.12 19.58
C GLN A 36 -16.23 8.65 19.52
N GLU A 37 -16.71 9.30 18.45
CA GLU A 37 -16.60 10.74 18.20
C GLU A 37 -15.14 11.24 18.23
N LYS A 38 -14.18 10.39 17.84
CA LYS A 38 -12.76 10.72 17.76
C LYS A 38 -12.41 11.14 16.34
N ASN A 39 -11.75 12.30 16.21
CA ASN A 39 -11.12 12.67 14.94
C ASN A 39 -10.02 11.66 14.60
N CYS A 40 -10.07 11.13 13.38
CA CYS A 40 -9.16 10.11 12.89
C CYS A 40 -8.32 10.65 11.73
N ILE A 41 -7.03 10.32 11.73
CA ILE A 41 -6.16 10.50 10.56
C ILE A 41 -5.51 9.17 10.20
N THR A 42 -5.54 8.84 8.91
CA THR A 42 -4.84 7.68 8.37
C THR A 42 -3.52 8.11 7.74
N VAL A 43 -2.45 7.43 8.08
CA VAL A 43 -1.11 7.64 7.56
C VAL A 43 -0.78 6.56 6.54
N LEU A 44 -0.57 6.98 5.30
CA LEU A 44 -0.04 6.15 4.24
C LEU A 44 1.48 6.31 4.24
N HIS A 45 2.18 5.25 4.64
CA HIS A 45 3.58 5.36 5.08
C HIS A 45 4.58 4.53 4.28
N ASN A 46 4.17 3.77 3.29
CA ASN A 46 5.11 3.02 2.45
C ASN A 46 4.51 2.75 1.07
N GLY A 47 5.38 2.50 0.10
CA GLY A 47 4.95 2.19 -1.26
C GLY A 47 4.37 3.43 -1.95
N GLY A 48 3.21 3.29 -2.58
CA GLY A 48 2.58 4.29 -3.43
C GLY A 48 1.28 3.73 -4.04
N ALA A 49 0.96 4.17 -5.26
CA ALA A 49 -0.24 3.78 -6.00
C ALA A 49 -0.38 2.26 -6.29
N GLN A 50 0.68 1.47 -6.11
CA GLN A 50 0.65 0.02 -6.34
C GLN A 50 -0.12 -0.77 -5.28
N ARG A 51 -0.56 -0.13 -4.20
CA ARG A 51 -1.50 -0.73 -3.26
C ARG A 51 -2.89 -0.83 -3.90
N GLY A 52 -3.66 -1.85 -3.53
CA GLY A 52 -5.05 -2.01 -3.95
C GLY A 52 -5.88 -2.47 -2.75
N HIS A 53 -6.37 -1.53 -1.96
CA HIS A 53 -7.07 -1.83 -0.71
C HIS A 53 -8.57 -1.81 -0.93
N THR A 54 -9.16 -2.99 -1.12
CA THR A 54 -10.61 -3.10 -1.34
C THR A 54 -11.37 -2.90 -0.03
N VAL A 55 -12.39 -2.06 -0.08
CA VAL A 55 -13.42 -1.93 0.95
C VAL A 55 -14.79 -2.02 0.29
N SER A 56 -15.63 -2.89 0.84
CA SER A 56 -17.03 -3.03 0.48
C SER A 56 -17.88 -2.57 1.67
N VAL A 57 -18.83 -1.66 1.43
CA VAL A 57 -19.79 -1.20 2.46
C VAL A 57 -21.18 -1.77 2.19
N LYS A 58 -21.97 -1.98 3.25
CA LYS A 58 -23.27 -2.70 3.20
C LYS A 58 -24.32 -2.08 2.25
N ASN A 59 -24.15 -0.81 1.86
CA ASN A 59 -25.02 -0.15 0.89
C ASN A 59 -24.68 -0.48 -0.58
N GLY A 60 -23.71 -1.37 -0.82
CA GLY A 60 -23.35 -1.88 -2.15
C GLY A 60 -22.19 -1.16 -2.83
N ILE A 61 -21.59 -0.14 -2.19
CA ILE A 61 -20.38 0.49 -2.72
C ILE A 61 -19.17 -0.41 -2.44
N ARG A 62 -18.45 -0.78 -3.49
CA ARG A 62 -17.16 -1.47 -3.42
C ARG A 62 -16.13 -0.62 -4.16
N HIS A 63 -15.07 -0.23 -3.46
CA HIS A 63 -13.99 0.58 -4.01
C HIS A 63 -12.62 -0.04 -3.73
N VAL A 64 -11.68 0.14 -4.66
CA VAL A 64 -10.29 -0.29 -4.50
C VAL A 64 -9.43 0.95 -4.30
N PHE A 65 -8.97 1.15 -3.07
CA PHE A 65 -8.18 2.31 -2.70
C PHE A 65 -6.73 2.20 -3.18
N HIS A 66 -6.28 3.16 -4.00
CA HIS A 66 -4.92 3.23 -4.53
C HIS A 66 -4.11 4.41 -3.97
N HIS A 67 -4.76 5.57 -3.81
CA HIS A 67 -4.19 6.80 -3.26
C HIS A 67 -4.88 7.23 -1.97
N LEU A 68 -6.19 7.43 -1.97
CA LEU A 68 -6.96 7.82 -0.78
C LEU A 68 -6.97 6.71 0.27
N SER A 69 -6.91 7.06 1.55
CA SER A 69 -6.99 6.07 2.64
C SER A 69 -8.26 5.23 2.51
N SER A 70 -8.17 3.94 2.85
CA SER A 70 -9.37 3.11 3.01
C SER A 70 -10.30 3.60 4.14
N GLY A 71 -9.76 4.34 5.11
CA GLY A 71 -10.51 5.07 6.13
C GLY A 71 -11.28 6.29 5.62
N THR A 72 -11.16 6.68 4.35
CA THR A 72 -11.95 7.77 3.75
C THR A 72 -13.45 7.49 3.83
N PHE A 73 -13.89 6.23 3.70
CA PHE A 73 -15.30 5.86 3.90
C PHE A 73 -15.80 6.04 5.33
N ALA A 74 -14.88 6.14 6.29
CA ALA A 74 -15.16 6.43 7.70
C ALA A 74 -14.78 7.87 8.08
N HIS A 75 -14.73 8.79 7.11
CA HIS A 75 -14.38 10.20 7.29
C HIS A 75 -13.02 10.45 7.96
N SER A 76 -12.05 9.54 7.80
CA SER A 76 -10.68 9.77 8.22
C SER A 76 -10.00 10.76 7.29
N ASP A 77 -9.33 11.76 7.86
CA ASP A 77 -8.34 12.55 7.11
C ASP A 77 -7.19 11.64 6.67
N THR A 78 -6.47 12.01 5.61
CA THR A 78 -5.35 11.24 5.07
C THR A 78 -4.04 12.02 5.17
N TYR A 79 -2.93 11.36 5.51
CA TYR A 79 -1.58 11.91 5.44
C TYR A 79 -0.68 11.03 4.59
N PHE A 80 -0.11 11.59 3.52
CA PHE A 80 0.99 10.98 2.78
C PHE A 80 2.31 11.28 3.49
N ALA A 81 2.93 10.25 4.07
CA ALA A 81 4.22 10.39 4.73
C ALA A 81 5.36 10.54 3.70
N ASP A 82 6.51 11.04 4.13
CA ASP A 82 7.74 11.21 3.32
C ASP A 82 8.21 9.91 2.64
N THR A 83 7.87 8.75 3.22
CA THR A 83 8.18 7.42 2.71
C THR A 83 7.15 6.85 1.73
N PHE A 84 6.05 7.58 1.48
CA PHE A 84 5.04 7.23 0.47
C PHE A 84 5.32 7.97 -0.84
N ILE A 85 5.20 7.26 -1.97
CA ILE A 85 5.39 7.83 -3.30
C ILE A 85 4.03 8.26 -3.86
N ILE A 86 3.86 9.56 -4.05
CA ILE A 86 2.63 10.13 -4.61
C ILE A 86 2.58 9.94 -6.13
N ASN A 87 1.40 9.67 -6.69
CA ASN A 87 1.17 9.65 -8.13
C ASN A 87 -0.03 10.57 -8.44
N PRO A 88 0.22 11.80 -8.93
CA PRO A 88 -0.84 12.78 -9.16
C PRO A 88 -1.95 12.30 -10.11
N MET A 89 -1.62 11.47 -11.12
CA MET A 89 -2.63 10.95 -12.06
C MET A 89 -3.61 10.02 -11.37
N VAL A 90 -3.08 9.03 -10.63
CA VAL A 90 -3.90 8.03 -9.94
C VAL A 90 -4.68 8.69 -8.81
N PHE A 91 -4.10 9.69 -8.13
CA PHE A 91 -4.82 10.50 -7.16
C PHE A 91 -5.97 11.28 -7.81
N ALA A 92 -5.74 11.96 -8.93
CA ALA A 92 -6.76 12.79 -9.57
C ALA A 92 -7.96 11.95 -10.04
N ASP A 93 -7.69 10.79 -10.64
CA ASP A 93 -8.73 9.84 -11.06
C ASP A 93 -9.57 9.37 -9.85
N GLU A 94 -8.91 8.86 -8.81
CA GLU A 94 -9.60 8.34 -7.63
C GLU A 94 -10.34 9.43 -6.83
N HIS A 95 -9.70 10.58 -6.61
CA HIS A 95 -10.28 11.68 -5.86
C HIS A 95 -11.45 12.33 -6.60
N SER A 96 -11.38 12.47 -7.92
CA SER A 96 -12.49 13.02 -8.71
C SER A 96 -13.68 12.06 -8.80
N PHE A 97 -13.44 10.75 -8.70
CA PHE A 97 -14.50 9.74 -8.60
C PHE A 97 -15.19 9.74 -7.24
N LEU A 98 -14.42 9.81 -6.14
CA LEU A 98 -14.96 9.70 -4.78
C LEU A 98 -15.43 11.04 -4.18
N LEU A 99 -14.83 12.16 -4.58
CA LEU A 99 -15.08 13.51 -4.06
C LEU A 99 -15.19 13.55 -2.51
N PRO A 100 -14.14 13.09 -1.79
CA PRO A 100 -14.23 12.91 -0.35
C PRO A 100 -14.34 14.26 0.39
N ASP A 101 -15.20 14.32 1.40
CA ASP A 101 -15.29 15.44 2.35
C ASP A 101 -14.34 15.22 3.54
N THR A 102 -13.06 15.03 3.24
CA THR A 102 -11.98 14.81 4.23
C THR A 102 -10.75 15.61 3.82
N LYS A 103 -9.91 15.97 4.79
CA LYS A 103 -8.65 16.67 4.49
C LYS A 103 -7.58 15.67 4.09
N ILE A 104 -6.77 16.08 3.12
CA ILE A 104 -5.66 15.29 2.62
C ILE A 104 -4.39 16.12 2.80
N TYR A 105 -3.47 15.56 3.58
CA TYR A 105 -2.20 16.17 3.92
C TYR A 105 -1.08 15.45 3.19
N CYS A 106 -0.05 16.19 2.78
CA CYS A 106 1.10 15.63 2.07
C CYS A 106 2.40 16.14 2.69
N SER A 107 3.31 15.23 3.02
CA SER A 107 4.68 15.62 3.37
C SER A 107 5.33 16.36 2.19
N PRO A 108 6.04 17.48 2.42
CA PRO A 108 6.81 18.15 1.37
C PRO A 108 7.93 17.27 0.80
N GLU A 109 8.36 16.25 1.56
CA GLU A 109 9.44 15.32 1.20
C GLU A 109 8.97 14.10 0.40
N CYS A 110 7.66 13.98 0.09
CA CYS A 110 7.17 12.87 -0.71
C CYS A 110 7.87 12.83 -2.08
N ARG A 111 8.38 11.66 -2.43
CA ARG A 111 8.74 11.39 -3.83
C ARG A 111 7.47 11.31 -4.66
N TRP A 112 7.56 11.66 -5.95
CA TRP A 112 6.41 11.59 -6.86
C TRP A 112 6.74 10.86 -8.15
N SER A 113 5.82 10.00 -8.59
CA SER A 113 5.87 9.28 -9.86
C SER A 113 5.35 10.15 -10.98
N THR A 114 5.98 10.02 -12.14
CA THR A 114 5.55 10.61 -13.41
C THR A 114 5.01 9.52 -14.35
N PRO A 115 4.21 9.88 -15.39
CA PRO A 115 3.81 8.93 -16.42
C PRO A 115 5.01 8.20 -17.05
N PHE A 116 6.15 8.89 -17.15
CA PHE A 116 7.36 8.33 -17.75
C PHE A 116 8.01 7.25 -16.86
N ASP A 117 7.93 7.36 -15.53
CA ASP A 117 8.40 6.30 -14.64
C ASP A 117 7.54 5.04 -14.78
N MET A 118 6.22 5.23 -14.93
CA MET A 118 5.27 4.13 -15.20
C MET A 118 5.56 3.47 -16.54
N MET A 119 5.75 4.26 -17.61
CA MET A 119 6.09 3.75 -18.94
C MET A 119 7.43 2.99 -18.94
N ILE A 120 8.48 3.53 -18.31
CA ILE A 120 9.77 2.83 -18.21
C ILE A 120 9.57 1.48 -17.52
N ASN A 121 8.80 1.44 -16.44
CA ASN A 121 8.54 0.19 -15.73
C ASN A 121 7.79 -0.83 -16.61
N GLN A 122 6.72 -0.41 -17.28
CA GLN A 122 5.90 -1.30 -18.12
C GLN A 122 6.68 -1.80 -19.34
N ILE A 123 7.41 -0.91 -20.02
CA ILE A 123 8.29 -1.26 -21.15
C ILE A 123 9.40 -2.21 -20.71
N ALA A 124 9.98 -2.02 -19.53
CA ALA A 124 10.98 -2.92 -19.00
C ALA A 124 10.41 -4.33 -18.77
N GLU A 125 9.19 -4.45 -18.24
CA GLU A 125 8.51 -5.73 -18.09
C GLU A 125 8.17 -6.38 -19.44
N ASP A 126 7.72 -5.59 -20.43
CA ASP A 126 7.48 -6.08 -21.78
C ASP A 126 8.76 -6.61 -22.44
N SER A 127 9.86 -5.88 -22.31
CA SER A 127 11.17 -6.27 -22.86
C SER A 127 11.75 -7.56 -22.28
N ARG A 128 11.32 -7.95 -21.06
CA ARG A 128 11.78 -9.17 -20.38
C ARG A 128 11.05 -10.43 -20.85
N GLY A 129 9.90 -10.30 -21.53
CA GLY A 129 9.08 -11.44 -21.97
C GLY A 129 8.77 -12.40 -20.82
N GLU A 130 9.15 -13.67 -20.97
CA GLU A 130 8.95 -14.72 -19.95
C GLU A 130 9.73 -14.48 -18.64
N ASN A 131 10.68 -13.55 -18.61
CA ASN A 131 11.51 -13.24 -17.43
C ASN A 131 11.01 -12.02 -16.62
N ARG A 132 9.73 -11.65 -16.77
CA ARG A 132 9.06 -10.57 -16.03
C ARG A 132 9.24 -10.70 -14.53
N HIS A 133 9.27 -9.55 -13.86
CA HIS A 133 9.40 -9.47 -12.41
C HIS A 133 8.04 -9.53 -11.72
N GLY A 134 6.96 -9.21 -12.45
CA GLY A 134 5.60 -9.12 -11.94
C GLY A 134 5.28 -7.74 -11.35
N SER A 135 5.85 -6.67 -11.91
CA SER A 135 5.53 -5.31 -11.44
C SER A 135 4.05 -4.99 -11.66
N CYS A 136 3.46 -4.22 -10.74
CA CYS A 136 2.11 -3.67 -10.89
C CYS A 136 2.03 -2.54 -11.94
N GLY A 137 3.15 -2.07 -12.49
CA GLY A 137 3.18 -1.06 -13.56
C GLY A 137 3.03 0.40 -13.10
N PHE A 138 3.05 0.67 -11.80
CA PHE A 138 2.91 2.02 -11.22
C PHE A 138 4.23 2.81 -11.11
N GLY A 139 5.33 2.29 -11.65
CA GLY A 139 6.58 3.04 -11.75
C GLY A 139 7.33 3.26 -10.43
N ILE A 140 6.94 2.61 -9.33
CA ILE A 140 7.48 2.82 -7.97
C ILE A 140 9.00 2.68 -7.92
N TRP A 141 9.52 1.58 -8.48
CA TRP A 141 10.96 1.34 -8.56
C TRP A 141 11.66 2.40 -9.43
N GLU A 142 11.09 2.72 -10.58
CA GLU A 142 11.69 3.68 -11.52
C GLU A 142 11.66 5.11 -10.97
N THR A 143 10.64 5.48 -10.19
CA THR A 143 10.61 6.73 -9.43
C THR A 143 11.79 6.81 -8.46
N ILE A 144 12.04 5.77 -7.66
CA ILE A 144 13.18 5.73 -6.72
C ILE A 144 14.49 5.87 -7.50
N VAL A 145 14.67 5.08 -8.55
CA VAL A 145 15.89 5.11 -9.37
C VAL A 145 16.11 6.49 -10.01
N ARG A 146 15.05 7.19 -10.45
CA ARG A 146 15.16 8.55 -10.98
C ARG A 146 15.61 9.53 -9.92
N TYR A 147 15.06 9.44 -8.71
CA TYR A 147 15.48 10.27 -7.58
C TYR A 147 16.96 10.04 -7.21
N ASP A 148 17.42 8.78 -7.24
CA ASP A 148 18.79 8.45 -6.84
C ASP A 148 19.83 8.80 -7.92
N ASN A 149 19.45 8.73 -9.20
CA ASN A 149 20.39 8.89 -10.33
C ASN A 149 20.30 10.25 -11.04
N SER A 150 19.39 11.13 -10.65
CA SER A 150 19.21 12.42 -11.33
C SER A 150 18.80 13.52 -10.36
N LYS A 151 19.06 14.78 -10.76
CA LYS A 151 18.54 15.95 -10.04
C LYS A 151 17.04 16.05 -10.26
N THR A 152 16.28 15.39 -9.40
CA THR A 152 14.82 15.45 -9.36
C THR A 152 14.39 16.63 -8.49
N VAL A 153 13.47 17.44 -9.00
CA VAL A 153 12.87 18.53 -8.22
C VAL A 153 11.79 17.98 -7.29
N SER A 154 11.62 18.60 -6.12
CA SER A 154 10.51 18.21 -5.24
C SER A 154 9.16 18.51 -5.90
N PHE A 155 8.09 17.84 -5.49
CA PHE A 155 6.76 18.11 -6.02
C PHE A 155 6.33 19.57 -5.75
N HIS A 156 6.69 20.10 -4.57
CA HIS A 156 6.39 21.48 -4.20
C HIS A 156 7.13 22.51 -5.07
N GLU A 157 8.41 22.25 -5.37
CA GLU A 157 9.17 23.05 -6.34
C GLU A 157 8.55 22.98 -7.72
N PHE A 158 8.18 21.77 -8.19
CA PHE A 158 7.53 21.59 -9.49
C PHE A 158 6.25 22.39 -9.62
N ILE A 159 5.36 22.37 -8.63
CA ILE A 159 4.09 23.14 -8.64
C ILE A 159 4.34 24.65 -8.66
N SER A 160 5.43 25.12 -8.05
CA SER A 160 5.78 26.54 -8.02
C SER A 160 6.34 27.07 -9.35
N MET A 161 6.70 26.18 -10.28
CA MET A 161 7.17 26.55 -11.62
C MET A 161 6.06 27.09 -12.51
N ASN A 162 6.42 27.93 -13.48
CA ASN A 162 5.50 28.32 -14.54
C ASN A 162 5.27 27.17 -15.54
N VAL A 163 4.25 27.28 -16.40
CA VAL A 163 3.87 26.21 -17.34
C VAL A 163 5.00 25.81 -18.31
N TYR A 164 5.85 26.75 -18.73
CA TYR A 164 6.98 26.46 -19.64
C TYR A 164 8.07 25.66 -18.94
N GLU A 165 8.37 25.99 -17.68
CA GLU A 165 9.33 25.27 -16.84
C GLU A 165 8.83 23.86 -16.52
N LYS A 166 7.55 23.71 -16.13
CA LYS A 166 6.91 22.40 -15.91
C LYS A 166 7.00 21.51 -17.14
N THR A 167 6.66 22.07 -18.30
CA THR A 167 6.73 21.38 -19.59
C THR A 167 8.16 20.96 -19.92
N ALA A 168 9.12 21.87 -19.77
CA ALA A 168 10.53 21.59 -20.04
C ALA A 168 11.10 20.50 -19.11
N TYR A 169 10.72 20.51 -17.84
CA TYR A 169 11.10 19.49 -16.86
C TYR A 169 10.59 18.10 -17.26
N LEU A 170 9.30 17.97 -17.58
CA LEU A 170 8.70 16.70 -18.00
C LEU A 170 9.24 16.22 -19.36
N LYS A 171 9.47 17.15 -20.31
CA LYS A 171 10.17 16.83 -21.57
C LYS A 171 11.59 16.33 -21.31
N ASN A 172 12.32 16.89 -20.35
CA ASN A 172 13.65 16.39 -20.01
C ASN A 172 13.61 14.97 -19.43
N ILE A 173 12.60 14.62 -18.62
CA ILE A 173 12.42 13.24 -18.16
C ILE A 173 12.19 12.30 -19.36
N ARG A 174 11.29 12.69 -20.27
CA ARG A 174 10.94 11.89 -21.46
C ARG A 174 12.08 11.77 -22.48
N ASP A 175 12.72 12.88 -22.82
CA ASP A 175 13.60 12.99 -23.99
C ASP A 175 15.07 12.77 -23.63
N SER A 176 15.45 12.94 -22.36
CA SER A 176 16.82 12.77 -21.88
C SER A 176 16.97 11.60 -20.91
N TYR A 177 16.19 11.57 -19.82
CA TYR A 177 16.34 10.55 -18.78
C TYR A 177 15.85 9.17 -19.24
N MET A 178 14.67 9.07 -19.84
CA MET A 178 14.09 7.80 -20.28
C MET A 178 14.99 7.04 -21.28
N PRO A 179 15.55 7.67 -22.35
CA PRO A 179 16.49 6.97 -23.23
C PRO A 179 17.76 6.49 -22.53
N LEU A 180 18.31 7.28 -21.60
CA LEU A 180 19.44 6.87 -20.78
C LEU A 180 19.07 5.65 -19.92
N ARG A 181 17.88 5.66 -19.32
CA ARG A 181 17.39 4.57 -18.49
C ARG A 181 17.13 3.29 -19.31
N PHE A 182 16.61 3.41 -20.52
CA PHE A 182 16.49 2.27 -21.45
C PHE A 182 17.85 1.63 -21.77
N GLN A 183 18.90 2.44 -21.99
CA GLN A 183 20.25 1.91 -22.18
C GLN A 183 20.75 1.15 -20.94
N GLN A 184 20.54 1.68 -19.74
CA GLN A 184 20.91 1.01 -18.48
C GLN A 184 20.17 -0.31 -18.28
N LEU A 185 18.91 -0.38 -18.72
CA LEU A 185 18.07 -1.58 -18.66
C LEU A 185 18.31 -2.55 -19.83
N ASN A 186 19.22 -2.23 -20.76
CA ASN A 186 19.48 -2.97 -22.00
C ASN A 186 18.24 -3.14 -22.90
N ILE A 187 17.31 -2.18 -22.87
CA ILE A 187 16.12 -2.16 -23.72
C ILE A 187 16.53 -1.65 -25.10
N LYS A 188 16.54 -2.53 -26.10
CA LYS A 188 17.01 -2.23 -27.46
C LYS A 188 15.89 -1.84 -28.43
N GLN A 189 14.68 -2.34 -28.18
CA GLN A 189 13.51 -2.15 -29.03
C GLN A 189 12.29 -1.99 -28.12
N ILE A 190 11.39 -1.09 -28.51
CA ILE A 190 10.07 -0.93 -27.91
C ILE A 190 9.03 -1.08 -29.03
N SER A 191 7.79 -1.43 -28.69
CA SER A 191 6.73 -1.58 -29.69
C SER A 191 6.39 -0.24 -30.34
N ASP A 192 5.79 -0.30 -31.54
CA ASP A 192 5.30 0.90 -32.24
C ASP A 192 4.23 1.63 -31.39
N GLU A 193 3.40 0.88 -30.66
CA GLU A 193 2.44 1.42 -29.70
C GLU A 193 3.13 2.28 -28.62
N TRP A 194 4.20 1.75 -28.00
CA TRP A 194 4.96 2.52 -27.02
C TRP A 194 5.62 3.76 -27.64
N HIS A 195 6.11 3.64 -28.88
CA HIS A 195 6.67 4.79 -29.61
C HIS A 195 5.64 5.89 -29.86
N GLU A 196 4.40 5.55 -30.21
CA GLU A 196 3.32 6.52 -30.41
C GLU A 196 2.90 7.18 -29.10
N ILE A 197 2.73 6.42 -28.03
CA ILE A 197 2.37 6.92 -26.70
C ILE A 197 3.42 7.90 -26.20
N ILE A 198 4.71 7.53 -26.21
CA ILE A 198 5.79 8.39 -25.70
C ILE A 198 5.85 9.72 -26.46
N LYS A 199 5.63 9.72 -27.78
CA LYS A 199 5.69 10.95 -28.60
C LYS A 199 4.49 11.88 -28.43
N ASN A 200 3.44 11.46 -27.73
CA ASN A 200 2.26 12.28 -27.53
C ASN A 200 2.51 13.38 -26.47
N ASP A 201 2.69 14.62 -26.93
CA ASP A 201 2.89 15.79 -26.06
C ASP A 201 1.70 16.05 -25.12
N SER A 202 0.47 15.62 -25.46
CA SER A 202 -0.70 15.80 -24.59
C SER A 202 -0.59 15.06 -23.25
N ILE A 203 0.26 14.04 -23.15
CA ILE A 203 0.53 13.36 -21.87
C ILE A 203 1.15 14.33 -20.86
N ILE A 204 2.02 15.23 -21.33
CA ILE A 204 2.67 16.24 -20.47
C ILE A 204 1.64 17.27 -20.01
N GLU A 205 0.80 17.75 -20.92
CA GLU A 205 -0.23 18.75 -20.61
C GLU A 205 -1.26 18.20 -19.61
N ASN A 206 -1.77 16.99 -19.85
CA ASN A 206 -2.70 16.32 -18.95
C ASN A 206 -2.06 16.06 -17.58
N PHE A 207 -0.81 15.59 -17.55
CA PHE A 207 -0.15 15.31 -16.29
C PHE A 207 0.15 16.58 -15.48
N ILE A 208 0.43 17.71 -16.14
CA ILE A 208 0.51 19.01 -15.44
C ILE A 208 -0.84 19.34 -14.81
N ALA A 209 -1.96 19.13 -15.51
CA ALA A 209 -3.30 19.34 -14.94
C ALA A 209 -3.57 18.43 -13.73
N ASP A 210 -3.16 17.16 -13.77
CA ASP A 210 -3.28 16.23 -12.64
C ASP A 210 -2.41 16.69 -11.45
N CYS A 211 -1.22 17.22 -11.71
CA CYS A 211 -0.35 17.79 -10.69
C CYS A 211 -0.98 19.04 -10.03
N GLU A 212 -1.58 19.93 -10.81
CA GLU A 212 -2.33 21.09 -10.28
C GLU A 212 -3.55 20.65 -9.47
N TYR A 213 -4.27 19.63 -9.97
CA TYR A 213 -5.41 19.05 -9.25
C TYR A 213 -4.99 18.47 -7.90
N PHE A 214 -3.91 17.69 -7.87
CA PHE A 214 -3.34 17.18 -6.63
C PHE A 214 -2.99 18.33 -5.66
N ALA A 215 -2.31 19.37 -6.15
CA ALA A 215 -1.90 20.50 -5.33
C ALA A 215 -3.11 21.29 -4.77
N ALA A 216 -4.18 21.44 -5.56
CA ALA A 216 -5.40 22.12 -5.14
C ALA A 216 -6.21 21.34 -4.08
N ASN A 217 -6.08 20.01 -4.06
CA ASN A 217 -6.84 19.11 -3.18
C ASN A 217 -6.00 18.53 -2.03
N THR A 218 -4.78 19.03 -1.82
CA THR A 218 -3.91 18.60 -0.73
C THR A 218 -3.32 19.78 0.03
N ILE A 219 -2.99 19.54 1.30
CA ILE A 219 -2.37 20.52 2.20
C ILE A 219 -0.96 20.04 2.54
N ILE A 220 0.05 20.81 2.14
CA ILE A 220 1.44 20.49 2.44
C ILE A 220 1.73 20.73 3.93
N THR A 221 2.20 19.70 4.62
CA THR A 221 2.56 19.77 6.05
C THR A 221 3.49 18.62 6.44
N ASP A 222 4.34 18.84 7.44
CA ASP A 222 5.17 17.78 8.01
C ASP A 222 4.35 16.87 8.96
N SER A 223 5.02 15.87 9.55
CA SER A 223 4.36 14.90 10.43
C SER A 223 3.83 15.50 11.74
N SER A 224 4.09 16.76 12.06
CA SER A 224 3.51 17.43 13.24
C SER A 224 2.00 17.59 13.14
N ILE A 225 1.41 17.45 11.94
CA ILE A 225 -0.05 17.39 11.78
C ILE A 225 -0.68 16.27 12.60
N LEU A 226 0.03 15.14 12.78
CA LEU A 226 -0.45 13.98 13.53
C LEU A 226 -0.71 14.30 15.01
N GLU A 227 0.01 15.26 15.58
CA GLU A 227 -0.18 15.73 16.96
C GLU A 227 -1.56 16.37 17.19
N LYS A 228 -2.29 16.67 16.11
CA LYS A 228 -3.65 17.25 16.14
C LYS A 228 -4.74 16.19 16.09
N TYR A 229 -4.41 14.90 16.16
CA TYR A 229 -5.40 13.83 16.10
C TYR A 229 -5.28 12.91 17.32
N PRO A 230 -6.40 12.62 18.02
CA PRO A 230 -6.42 11.67 19.13
C PRO A 230 -6.33 10.21 18.64
N PHE A 231 -6.71 9.94 17.39
CA PHE A 231 -6.72 8.61 16.81
C PHE A 231 -5.95 8.60 15.47
N ILE A 232 -4.94 7.74 15.36
CA ILE A 232 -4.04 7.67 14.21
C ILE A 232 -3.99 6.23 13.71
N VAL A 233 -4.25 6.01 12.43
CA VAL A 233 -4.16 4.69 11.80
C VAL A 233 -3.02 4.68 10.79
N PHE A 234 -2.02 3.83 10.95
CA PHE A 234 -1.01 3.57 9.93
C PHE A 234 -1.51 2.46 9.02
N GLU A 235 -1.83 2.80 7.76
CA GLU A 235 -2.28 1.85 6.74
C GLU A 235 -1.06 1.39 5.92
N GLY A 236 -0.57 0.18 6.21
CA GLY A 236 0.55 -0.40 5.48
C GLY A 236 0.17 -0.90 4.08
N ALA A 237 1.06 -0.72 3.12
CA ALA A 237 0.93 -1.31 1.78
C ALA A 237 1.78 -2.60 1.65
N GLN A 238 1.34 -3.54 0.80
CA GLN A 238 1.96 -4.87 0.62
C GLN A 238 2.05 -5.67 1.94
N GLY A 239 2.92 -6.67 2.05
CA GLY A 239 3.09 -7.48 3.25
C GLY A 239 4.56 -7.78 3.55
N LEU A 240 4.84 -8.23 4.78
CA LEU A 240 6.19 -8.45 5.33
C LEU A 240 7.11 -9.29 4.42
N LEU A 241 6.57 -10.26 3.68
CA LEU A 241 7.35 -11.12 2.78
C LEU A 241 7.73 -10.45 1.46
N LEU A 242 7.23 -9.24 1.21
CA LEU A 242 7.61 -8.40 0.08
C LEU A 242 8.49 -7.21 0.49
N SER A 243 8.81 -7.06 1.77
CA SER A 243 9.63 -5.95 2.25
C SER A 243 11.04 -5.98 1.64
N GLN A 244 11.61 -4.81 1.36
CA GLN A 244 12.95 -4.69 0.78
C GLN A 244 14.07 -5.27 1.67
N ASP A 245 13.85 -5.33 2.99
CA ASP A 245 14.76 -5.86 4.00
C ASP A 245 14.48 -7.32 4.36
N SER A 246 13.53 -7.98 3.70
CA SER A 246 13.17 -9.38 3.97
C SER A 246 14.31 -10.38 3.69
N GLY A 247 15.40 -9.94 3.05
CA GLY A 247 16.51 -10.79 2.61
C GLY A 247 16.11 -11.81 1.54
N LYS A 248 14.84 -11.81 1.10
CA LYS A 248 14.32 -12.69 0.06
C LYS A 248 14.33 -11.95 -1.28
N ASN A 249 15.21 -12.40 -2.19
CA ASN A 249 15.28 -12.04 -3.61
C ASN A 249 14.76 -10.62 -3.98
N GLU A 250 15.66 -9.63 -3.90
CA GLU A 250 15.42 -8.20 -4.20
C GLU A 250 14.67 -7.94 -5.52
N LYS A 251 14.74 -8.87 -6.48
CA LYS A 251 14.06 -8.79 -7.78
C LYS A 251 12.54 -8.85 -7.68
N TYR A 252 12.00 -9.51 -6.64
CA TYR A 252 10.57 -9.81 -6.49
C TYR A 252 9.96 -9.19 -5.21
N THR A 253 10.63 -8.18 -4.64
CA THR A 253 10.17 -7.41 -3.46
C THR A 253 9.74 -6.00 -3.88
N THR A 254 8.98 -5.32 -3.02
CA THR A 254 8.72 -3.88 -3.18
C THR A 254 9.90 -3.07 -2.62
N PRO A 255 10.30 -1.95 -3.25
CA PRO A 255 11.35 -1.07 -2.73
C PRO A 255 10.84 -0.17 -1.60
N SER A 256 10.30 -0.80 -0.55
CA SER A 256 9.78 -0.11 0.62
C SER A 256 9.81 -1.02 1.83
N PHE A 257 9.95 -0.45 3.02
CA PHE A 257 9.72 -1.16 4.27
C PHE A 257 8.21 -1.34 4.50
N THR A 258 7.74 -2.59 4.54
CA THR A 258 6.31 -2.91 4.70
C THR A 258 5.90 -3.18 6.16
N GLY A 259 6.88 -3.26 7.06
CA GLY A 259 6.71 -3.59 8.46
C GLY A 259 6.85 -2.38 9.40
N ALA A 260 7.42 -2.63 10.57
CA ALA A 260 7.49 -1.71 11.70
C ALA A 260 8.30 -0.43 11.47
N GLU A 261 9.27 -0.43 10.57
CA GLU A 261 10.29 0.63 10.40
C GLU A 261 9.66 2.04 10.33
N ASN A 262 8.75 2.26 9.39
CA ASN A 262 8.16 3.59 9.17
C ASN A 262 7.19 4.00 10.30
N PRO A 263 6.23 3.15 10.74
CA PRO A 263 5.38 3.48 11.89
C PRO A 263 6.18 3.78 13.16
N VAL A 264 7.16 2.94 13.53
CA VAL A 264 7.98 3.15 14.73
C VAL A 264 8.73 4.47 14.67
N ARG A 265 9.33 4.82 13.52
CA ARG A 265 10.02 6.11 13.32
C ARG A 265 9.07 7.28 13.57
N MET A 266 7.86 7.23 13.04
CA MET A 266 6.88 8.32 13.14
C MET A 266 6.28 8.42 14.54
N ILE A 267 5.92 7.30 15.16
CA ILE A 267 5.34 7.24 16.50
C ILE A 267 6.30 7.82 17.56
N LYS A 268 7.61 7.55 17.43
CA LYS A 268 8.63 8.10 18.35
C LYS A 268 8.71 9.63 18.35
N ASN A 269 8.23 10.28 17.30
CA ASN A 269 8.24 11.74 17.18
C ASN A 269 6.95 12.39 17.72
N LEU A 270 5.95 11.60 18.12
CA LEU A 270 4.73 12.11 18.75
C LEU A 270 4.96 12.43 20.22
N SER A 271 4.24 13.44 20.70
CA SER A 271 4.26 13.85 22.10
C SER A 271 3.13 13.16 22.89
N GLY A 272 3.18 13.23 24.22
CA GLY A 272 2.10 12.76 25.07
C GLY A 272 2.09 11.24 25.32
N LYS A 273 0.98 10.75 25.87
CA LYS A 273 0.79 9.31 26.14
C LYS A 273 0.44 8.60 24.83
N ILE A 274 1.15 7.54 24.53
CA ILE A 274 0.92 6.74 23.32
C ILE A 274 0.42 5.37 23.76
N ASN A 275 -0.67 4.90 23.13
CA ASN A 275 -1.13 3.52 23.22
C ASN A 275 -1.21 2.98 21.79
N THR A 276 -0.40 1.98 21.48
CA THR A 276 -0.29 1.45 20.11
C THR A 276 -0.83 0.03 20.05
N GLU A 277 -1.75 -0.22 19.14
CA GLU A 277 -2.15 -1.57 18.75
C GLU A 277 -1.57 -1.87 17.36
N VAL A 278 -0.75 -2.91 17.28
CA VAL A 278 -0.18 -3.39 16.02
C VAL A 278 -0.99 -4.61 15.58
N CYS A 279 -1.80 -4.44 14.55
CA CYS A 279 -2.66 -5.46 13.96
C CYS A 279 -2.00 -6.07 12.73
N TYR A 280 -1.59 -7.33 12.86
CA TYR A 280 -1.05 -8.12 11.77
C TYR A 280 -2.18 -8.87 11.05
N ILE A 281 -2.29 -8.68 9.75
CA ILE A 281 -3.39 -9.23 8.96
C ILE A 281 -2.90 -10.40 8.11
N THR A 282 -3.65 -11.49 8.13
CA THR A 282 -3.44 -12.65 7.26
C THR A 282 -4.79 -13.10 6.69
N ARG A 283 -4.79 -13.66 5.48
CA ARG A 283 -5.93 -14.49 5.07
C ARG A 283 -5.88 -15.81 5.85
N SER A 284 -6.95 -16.58 5.81
CA SER A 284 -7.00 -17.97 6.31
C SER A 284 -6.09 -18.95 5.54
N TYR A 285 -5.48 -18.49 4.46
CA TYR A 285 -4.50 -19.18 3.62
C TYR A 285 -3.46 -18.16 3.09
N LEU A 286 -2.51 -18.58 2.25
CA LEU A 286 -1.55 -17.67 1.62
C LEU A 286 -1.92 -17.42 0.16
N THR A 287 -1.72 -16.18 -0.27
CA THR A 287 -1.76 -15.79 -1.69
C THR A 287 -0.47 -15.12 -2.07
N ARG A 288 -0.08 -15.20 -3.35
CA ARG A 288 1.00 -14.41 -3.92
C ARG A 288 0.65 -14.03 -5.35
N HIS A 289 0.76 -12.74 -5.65
CA HIS A 289 0.67 -12.26 -7.03
C HIS A 289 2.07 -12.16 -7.65
N GLY A 290 2.18 -12.48 -8.93
CA GLY A 290 3.42 -12.33 -9.69
C GLY A 290 4.45 -13.45 -9.49
N ALA A 291 5.61 -13.22 -10.09
CA ALA A 291 6.71 -14.18 -10.13
C ALA A 291 7.42 -14.31 -8.76
N GLY A 292 8.33 -15.28 -8.69
CA GLY A 292 9.21 -15.51 -7.53
C GLY A 292 8.81 -16.68 -6.64
N LEU A 293 9.68 -17.04 -5.70
CA LEU A 293 9.58 -18.26 -4.90
C LEU A 293 8.40 -18.21 -3.92
N PHE A 294 7.49 -19.17 -4.00
CA PHE A 294 6.40 -19.33 -3.04
C PHE A 294 6.55 -20.71 -2.38
N GLU A 295 7.26 -20.74 -1.26
CA GLU A 295 7.67 -22.00 -0.60
C GLU A 295 6.48 -22.89 -0.21
N ASP A 296 5.38 -22.26 0.20
CA ASP A 296 4.18 -22.94 0.69
C ASP A 296 3.09 -23.06 -0.39
N GLU A 297 3.44 -22.90 -1.67
CA GLU A 297 2.50 -22.95 -2.79
C GLU A 297 1.82 -24.32 -2.91
N CYS A 298 0.51 -24.30 -3.14
CA CYS A 298 -0.29 -25.49 -3.42
C CYS A 298 -1.41 -25.17 -4.43
N PRO A 299 -1.92 -26.18 -5.14
CA PRO A 299 -3.11 -26.04 -5.97
C PRO A 299 -4.32 -25.48 -5.21
N LYS A 300 -5.10 -24.61 -5.84
CA LYS A 300 -6.31 -23.98 -5.26
C LYS A 300 -7.30 -25.00 -4.67
N ASN A 301 -7.43 -26.17 -5.32
CA ASN A 301 -8.34 -27.24 -4.88
C ASN A 301 -7.91 -27.93 -3.58
N GLU A 302 -6.66 -27.75 -3.12
CA GLU A 302 -6.24 -28.20 -1.79
C GLU A 302 -6.67 -27.25 -0.66
N ILE A 303 -7.17 -26.06 -1.00
CA ILE A 303 -7.66 -25.05 -0.04
C ILE A 303 -9.18 -24.89 -0.17
N ASN A 304 -9.67 -24.55 -1.37
CA ASN A 304 -11.09 -24.51 -1.67
C ASN A 304 -11.22 -24.28 -3.20
N PRO A 305 -11.78 -25.24 -3.96
CA PRO A 305 -11.91 -25.10 -5.42
C PRO A 305 -12.85 -23.96 -5.84
N ASP A 306 -13.77 -23.55 -4.98
CA ASP A 306 -14.85 -22.59 -5.26
C ASP A 306 -14.46 -21.14 -4.93
N MET A 307 -13.24 -20.89 -4.43
CA MET A 307 -12.75 -19.53 -4.18
C MET A 307 -12.67 -18.71 -5.48
N ILE A 308 -13.17 -17.47 -5.41
CA ILE A 308 -13.14 -16.47 -6.47
C ILE A 308 -12.63 -15.16 -5.88
N ASP A 309 -11.49 -14.68 -6.36
CA ASP A 309 -10.97 -13.36 -5.97
C ASP A 309 -11.43 -12.31 -7.00
N MET A 310 -12.30 -11.38 -6.56
CA MET A 310 -12.85 -10.31 -7.41
C MET A 310 -11.92 -9.10 -7.53
N THR A 311 -10.85 -9.02 -6.73
CA THR A 311 -9.89 -7.91 -6.74
C THR A 311 -8.69 -8.27 -7.62
N ASN A 312 -8.16 -9.47 -7.43
CA ASN A 312 -6.93 -9.95 -8.08
C ASN A 312 -7.24 -10.79 -9.32
N VAL A 313 -7.98 -10.19 -10.25
CA VAL A 313 -8.34 -10.82 -11.53
C VAL A 313 -7.08 -10.96 -12.40
N PRO A 314 -6.90 -12.10 -13.11
CA PRO A 314 -5.71 -12.33 -13.92
C PRO A 314 -5.44 -11.20 -14.92
N ASN A 315 -4.18 -10.77 -14.99
CA ASN A 315 -3.73 -9.76 -15.93
C ASN A 315 -2.39 -10.13 -16.58
N ASN A 316 -2.07 -9.48 -17.71
CA ASN A 316 -0.89 -9.82 -18.50
C ASN A 316 0.44 -9.56 -17.78
N TYR A 317 0.47 -8.66 -16.81
CA TYR A 317 1.71 -8.26 -16.12
C TYR A 317 2.01 -9.15 -14.92
N GLN A 318 1.01 -9.41 -14.10
CA GLN A 318 1.19 -10.10 -12.82
C GLN A 318 0.69 -11.55 -12.84
N GLY A 319 0.08 -12.00 -13.94
CA GLY A 319 -0.40 -13.38 -14.14
C GLY A 319 -1.66 -13.70 -13.32
N THR A 320 -1.81 -14.96 -12.94
CA THR A 320 -2.88 -15.44 -12.05
C THR A 320 -2.42 -15.44 -10.60
N LEU A 321 -3.35 -15.22 -9.67
CA LEU A 321 -3.10 -15.37 -8.24
C LEU A 321 -2.65 -16.81 -7.91
N ARG A 322 -1.56 -16.94 -7.16
CA ARG A 322 -1.04 -18.21 -6.66
C ARG A 322 -1.49 -18.42 -5.23
N TYR A 323 -1.66 -19.68 -4.83
CA TYR A 323 -2.24 -20.06 -3.54
C TYR A 323 -1.26 -20.90 -2.73
N GLY A 324 -1.35 -20.87 -1.40
CA GLY A 324 -0.51 -21.64 -0.51
C GLY A 324 -1.15 -21.89 0.85
N LYS A 325 -0.67 -22.91 1.57
CA LYS A 325 -1.13 -23.22 2.93
C LYS A 325 -0.42 -22.35 3.96
N LEU A 326 -1.15 -21.91 4.98
CA LEU A 326 -0.63 -21.02 6.01
C LEU A 326 -0.04 -21.82 7.18
N ASP A 327 1.29 -21.87 7.28
CA ASP A 327 1.98 -22.37 8.46
C ASP A 327 1.94 -21.31 9.59
N ILE A 328 1.19 -21.62 10.66
CA ILE A 328 1.02 -20.75 11.82
C ILE A 328 2.35 -20.48 12.55
N LYS A 329 3.26 -21.46 12.63
CA LYS A 329 4.56 -21.25 13.28
C LYS A 329 5.41 -20.26 12.48
N LYS A 330 5.43 -20.39 11.15
CA LYS A 330 6.11 -19.43 10.28
C LYS A 330 5.46 -18.04 10.38
N LEU A 331 4.12 -17.96 10.42
CA LEU A 331 3.37 -16.71 10.61
C LEU A 331 3.77 -16.01 11.91
N LEU A 332 3.66 -16.72 13.04
CA LEU A 332 4.00 -16.18 14.36
C LEU A 332 5.45 -15.76 14.45
N LYS A 333 6.38 -16.51 13.85
CA LYS A 333 7.78 -16.10 13.80
C LYS A 333 7.93 -14.75 13.09
N ARG A 334 7.34 -14.58 11.90
CA ARG A 334 7.40 -13.31 11.13
C ARG A 334 6.82 -12.15 11.92
N ILE A 335 5.64 -12.35 12.51
CA ILE A 335 4.95 -11.35 13.32
C ILE A 335 5.81 -10.93 14.52
N ASN A 336 6.38 -11.89 15.25
CA ASN A 336 7.21 -11.60 16.42
C ASN A 336 8.53 -10.89 16.06
N ASP A 337 9.13 -11.25 14.93
CA ASP A 337 10.36 -10.61 14.44
C ASP A 337 10.10 -9.13 14.13
N ASP A 338 9.01 -8.80 13.42
CA ASP A 338 8.63 -7.42 13.12
C ASP A 338 8.18 -6.65 14.39
N PHE A 339 7.36 -7.28 15.24
CA PHE A 339 6.83 -6.65 16.45
C PHE A 339 7.92 -6.27 17.45
N ALA A 340 9.09 -6.94 17.41
CA ALA A 340 10.22 -6.61 18.26
C ALA A 340 10.65 -5.14 18.13
N ALA A 341 10.50 -4.52 16.95
CA ALA A 341 10.83 -3.10 16.74
C ALA A 341 9.87 -2.15 17.49
N PHE A 342 8.60 -2.55 17.68
CA PHE A 342 7.62 -1.78 18.43
C PHE A 342 7.90 -1.75 19.95
N ARG A 343 8.83 -2.57 20.47
CA ARG A 343 9.31 -2.41 21.86
C ARG A 343 10.00 -1.08 22.11
N ALA A 344 10.39 -0.38 21.04
CA ALA A 344 10.94 0.97 21.14
C ALA A 344 9.88 2.08 21.23
N VAL A 345 8.59 1.74 21.16
CA VAL A 345 7.47 2.66 21.45
C VAL A 345 6.77 2.23 22.75
N SER A 346 6.19 3.18 23.49
CA SER A 346 5.51 2.87 24.75
C SER A 346 4.14 2.25 24.51
N ASN A 347 3.75 1.29 25.37
CA ASN A 347 2.44 0.64 25.40
C ASN A 347 2.00 0.06 24.03
N ALA A 348 2.87 -0.72 23.39
CA ALA A 348 2.53 -1.47 22.18
C ALA A 348 1.93 -2.84 22.54
N GLU A 349 0.74 -3.12 22.00
CA GLU A 349 0.07 -4.41 22.08
C GLU A 349 -0.06 -5.01 20.68
N MET A 350 0.00 -6.34 20.61
CA MET A 350 -0.14 -7.10 19.38
C MET A 350 -1.57 -7.61 19.23
N SER A 351 -2.09 -7.56 18.00
CA SER A 351 -3.31 -8.23 17.60
C SER A 351 -3.15 -8.89 16.24
N VAL A 352 -4.03 -9.84 15.91
CA VAL A 352 -4.08 -10.46 14.59
C VAL A 352 -5.47 -10.36 14.01
N ALA A 353 -5.56 -10.05 12.71
CA ALA A 353 -6.78 -10.14 11.95
C ALA A 353 -6.69 -11.28 10.92
N VAL A 354 -7.70 -12.15 10.90
CA VAL A 354 -7.83 -13.24 9.93
C VAL A 354 -8.99 -12.94 9.00
N THR A 355 -8.73 -12.87 7.69
CA THR A 355 -9.72 -12.60 6.65
C THR A 355 -10.00 -13.82 5.79
N HIS A 356 -11.02 -13.72 4.93
CA HIS A 356 -11.42 -14.78 4.00
C HIS A 356 -11.83 -16.07 4.72
N LEU A 357 -12.34 -15.97 5.95
CA LEU A 357 -12.80 -17.13 6.71
C LEU A 357 -14.06 -17.76 6.11
N ASN A 358 -14.81 -17.03 5.30
CA ASN A 358 -15.90 -17.58 4.47
C ASN A 358 -15.42 -18.56 3.41
N GLU A 359 -14.14 -18.52 3.03
CA GLU A 359 -13.58 -19.38 2.00
C GLU A 359 -13.00 -20.68 2.57
N THR A 360 -12.92 -20.78 3.89
CA THR A 360 -12.27 -21.89 4.60
C THR A 360 -13.09 -22.36 5.80
N ASP A 361 -14.41 -22.17 5.77
CA ASP A 361 -15.36 -22.58 6.82
C ASP A 361 -14.94 -22.13 8.25
N GLY A 362 -14.41 -20.91 8.37
CA GLY A 362 -13.98 -20.36 9.66
C GLY A 362 -12.62 -20.85 10.17
N MET A 363 -11.89 -21.61 9.37
CA MET A 363 -10.64 -22.27 9.77
C MET A 363 -9.43 -21.77 8.97
N ILE A 364 -8.22 -22.06 9.46
CA ILE A 364 -6.97 -21.79 8.71
C ILE A 364 -6.60 -23.03 7.90
N ALA A 365 -6.37 -22.87 6.60
CA ALA A 365 -5.84 -23.92 5.75
C ALA A 365 -4.32 -24.07 5.96
N ALA A 366 -3.92 -24.94 6.89
CA ALA A 366 -2.52 -25.18 7.24
C ALA A 366 -1.94 -26.42 6.53
N PRO A 367 -0.60 -26.61 6.52
CA PRO A 367 0.04 -27.74 5.84
C PRO A 367 -0.48 -29.11 6.26
N ASP A 368 -0.79 -29.28 7.55
CA ASP A 368 -1.27 -30.53 8.15
C ASP A 368 -2.82 -30.64 8.19
N GLY A 369 -3.53 -29.74 7.52
CA GLY A 369 -5.00 -29.69 7.46
C GLY A 369 -5.60 -28.38 7.99
N TYR A 370 -6.93 -28.35 8.14
CA TYR A 370 -7.61 -27.17 8.69
C TYR A 370 -7.46 -27.12 10.20
N VAL A 371 -7.04 -25.96 10.70
CA VAL A 371 -6.82 -25.73 12.13
C VAL A 371 -7.62 -24.53 12.61
N SER A 372 -7.99 -24.56 13.89
CA SER A 372 -8.73 -23.45 14.50
C SER A 372 -7.90 -22.18 14.48
N ILE A 373 -8.55 -21.05 14.20
CA ILE A 373 -7.96 -19.71 14.33
C ILE A 373 -7.38 -19.46 15.74
N GLN A 374 -7.92 -20.12 16.76
CA GLN A 374 -7.44 -20.03 18.15
C GLN A 374 -6.01 -20.56 18.31
N ASN A 375 -5.54 -21.40 17.38
CA ASN A 375 -4.17 -21.92 17.38
C ASN A 375 -3.12 -20.83 17.07
N ILE A 376 -3.53 -19.63 16.65
CA ILE A 376 -2.64 -18.46 16.56
C ILE A 376 -2.12 -18.09 17.97
N GLY A 377 -2.92 -18.28 19.03
CA GLY A 377 -2.49 -18.06 20.40
C GLY A 377 -2.18 -16.59 20.74
N ILE A 378 -2.83 -15.64 20.05
CA ILE A 378 -2.77 -14.20 20.35
C ILE A 378 -4.13 -13.78 20.88
N ASP A 379 -4.15 -13.15 22.06
CA ASP A 379 -5.38 -12.86 22.82
C ASP A 379 -6.37 -11.96 22.06
N LYS A 380 -5.85 -11.00 21.28
CA LYS A 380 -6.66 -10.05 20.52
C LYS A 380 -6.76 -10.47 19.06
N LEU A 381 -7.90 -11.08 18.71
CA LEU A 381 -8.15 -11.64 17.39
C LEU A 381 -9.35 -10.96 16.71
N TYR A 382 -9.16 -10.49 15.49
CA TYR A 382 -10.22 -10.00 14.61
C TYR A 382 -10.49 -11.03 13.51
N CYS A 383 -11.76 -11.30 13.21
CA CYS A 383 -12.15 -12.31 12.24
C CYS A 383 -13.13 -11.73 11.23
N SER A 384 -12.82 -11.85 9.95
CA SER A 384 -13.69 -11.44 8.85
C SER A 384 -14.19 -12.69 8.12
N TYR A 385 -15.52 -12.86 8.16
CA TYR A 385 -16.28 -13.93 7.46
C TYR A 385 -17.03 -13.38 6.24
N ASN A 386 -16.72 -12.15 5.84
CA ASN A 386 -17.29 -11.46 4.69
C ASN A 386 -16.41 -10.26 4.34
N GLU A 387 -16.70 -9.61 3.22
CA GLU A 387 -15.95 -8.44 2.72
C GLU A 387 -16.29 -7.10 3.41
N PHE A 388 -17.17 -7.09 4.43
CA PHE A 388 -17.76 -5.87 4.99
C PHE A 388 -17.29 -5.53 6.40
N GLU A 389 -16.97 -6.54 7.23
CA GLU A 389 -16.69 -6.30 8.65
C GLU A 389 -15.75 -7.32 9.30
N PHE A 390 -15.22 -6.91 10.46
CA PHE A 390 -14.49 -7.77 11.39
C PHE A 390 -15.29 -7.94 12.67
N ASN A 391 -15.30 -9.17 13.19
CA ASN A 391 -15.77 -9.50 14.52
C ASN A 391 -14.56 -9.62 15.45
N ALA A 392 -14.53 -8.84 16.53
CA ALA A 392 -13.50 -8.92 17.55
C ALA A 392 -13.81 -10.07 18.53
N ASN A 393 -12.81 -10.93 18.78
CA ASN A 393 -12.87 -12.06 19.71
C ASN A 393 -14.13 -12.93 19.52
N PRO A 394 -14.36 -13.52 18.33
CA PRO A 394 -15.49 -14.43 18.17
C PRO A 394 -15.27 -15.63 19.08
N THR A 395 -16.02 -15.69 20.18
CA THR A 395 -16.19 -16.91 20.95
C THR A 395 -16.77 -17.98 20.03
N THR A 396 -16.12 -19.14 20.05
CA THR A 396 -16.45 -20.42 19.39
C THR A 396 -17.88 -20.59 18.89
#